data_AF-A0A955QKF2-F1
#
_entry.id   AF-A0A955QKF2-F1
#
_cell.length_a   1.000
_cell.length_b   1.000
_cell.length_c   1.000
_cell.angle_alpha   90.00
_cell.angle_beta   90.00
_cell.angle_gamma   90.00
#
_symmetry.space_group_name_H-M   'P 1'
#
loop_
_entity.id
_entity.type
_entity.pdbx_description
1 polymer ?
#
loop_
_entity_poly.entity_id
_entity_poly.type
_entity_poly.pdbx_seq_one_letter_code
_entity_poly.pdbx_strand_id
1 'polypeptide(L)' 'LARGDYHMTVKRSGAEVVFLLIIQRPAKSSLLPFDALFRSVSQLYGPAVLAVVLTGMGQDGMRGAEVIREHGGAVFA' A
#
# COMPACT_ATOMS: atom_id res chain seq x y z
N LEU A 1 6.91 8.27 -7.96
CA LEU A 1 7.23 6.89 -8.41
C LEU A 1 8.22 6.28 -7.43
N ALA A 2 7.92 5.11 -6.87
CA ALA A 2 8.86 4.37 -6.01
C ALA A 2 10.12 4.00 -6.82
N ARG A 3 11.30 4.15 -6.23
CA ARG A 3 12.53 3.56 -6.77
C ARG A 3 12.52 2.07 -6.41
N GLY A 4 13.01 1.18 -7.29
CA GLY A 4 12.84 -0.27 -7.17
C GLY A 4 13.24 -0.90 -5.82
N ASP A 5 14.21 -0.31 -5.12
CA ASP A 5 14.70 -0.79 -3.83
C ASP A 5 13.98 -0.18 -2.61
N TYR A 6 12.85 0.49 -2.82
CA TYR A 6 12.13 1.21 -1.78
C TYR A 6 10.66 0.80 -1.72
N HIS A 7 10.12 0.76 -0.50
CA HIS A 7 8.69 0.68 -0.26
C HIS A 7 8.13 2.08 -0.06
N MET A 8 6.94 2.31 -0.60
CA MET A 8 6.13 3.48 -0.29
C MET A 8 5.08 3.08 0.73
N THR A 9 5.01 3.80 1.85
CA THR A 9 3.98 3.60 2.87
C THR A 9 3.40 4.93 3.31
N VAL A 10 2.18 4.91 3.84
CA VAL A 10 1.59 6.10 4.47
C VAL A 10 1.59 5.95 5.99
N LYS A 11 1.82 7.06 6.70
CA LYS A 11 1.76 7.11 8.16
C LYS A 11 1.08 8.38 8.60
N ARG A 12 0.15 8.27 9.55
CA ARG A 12 -0.45 9.42 10.22
C ARG A 12 0.44 9.89 11.37
N SER A 13 0.57 11.21 11.49
CA SER A 13 1.22 11.88 12.61
C SER A 13 0.25 12.92 13.18
N GLY A 14 -0.16 12.73 14.43
CA GLY A 14 -1.17 13.58 15.06
C GLY A 14 -2.55 13.47 14.39
N ALA A 15 -3.31 14.56 14.45
CA ALA A 15 -4.71 14.55 14.02
C ALA A 15 -4.89 14.51 12.50
N GLU A 16 -4.02 15.13 11.69
CA GLU A 16 -4.31 15.28 10.25
C GLU A 16 -3.14 15.02 9.30
N VAL A 17 -1.90 15.00 9.79
CA VAL A 17 -0.76 14.95 8.87
C VAL A 17 -0.51 13.52 8.43
N VAL A 18 -0.68 13.26 7.13
CA VAL A 18 -0.34 11.98 6.52
C VAL A 18 0.93 12.13 5.70
N PHE A 19 1.96 11.38 6.09
CA PHE A 19 3.24 11.36 5.43
C PHE A 19 3.32 10.17 4.48
N LEU A 20 3.76 10.44 3.25
CA LEU A 20 4.25 9.41 2.35
C LEU A 20 5.71 9.14 2.69
N LEU A 21 5.99 7.94 3.16
CA LEU A 21 7.32 7.50 3.53
C LEU A 21 7.88 6.63 2.41
N ILE A 22 9.11 6.94 1.99
CA ILE A 22 9.89 6.12 1.06
C ILE A 22 10.98 5.46 1.90
N ILE A 23 10.78 4.21 2.25
CA ILE A 23 11.70 3.44 3.09
C ILE A 23 12.49 2.45 2.24
N GLN A 24 13.79 2.28 2.52
CA GLN A 24 14.53 1.22 1.85
C GLN A 24 13.89 -0.13 2.17
N ARG A 25 13.68 -0.93 1.14
CA ARG A 25 13.18 -2.29 1.30
C ARG A 25 14.20 -3.08 2.10
N PRO A 26 13.82 -3.70 3.23
CA PRO A 26 14.74 -4.57 3.95
C PRO A 26 15.21 -5.70 3.02
N ALA A 27 16.51 -6.00 3.01
CA ALA A 27 17.11 -6.97 2.09
C ALA A 27 16.45 -8.37 2.15
N LYS A 28 15.82 -8.72 3.27
CA LYS A 28 15.13 -10.00 3.48
C LYS A 28 13.61 -9.93 3.33
N SER A 29 13.05 -8.79 2.90
CA SER A 29 11.60 -8.60 2.86
C SER A 29 10.98 -9.27 1.63
N SER A 30 10.13 -10.27 1.88
CA SER A 30 9.24 -10.86 0.87
C SER A 30 8.02 -10.00 0.58
N LEU A 31 7.80 -8.93 1.34
CA LEU A 31 6.72 -7.97 1.10
C LEU A 31 7.04 -7.15 -0.14
N LEU A 32 6.14 -7.21 -1.12
CA LEU A 32 6.29 -6.48 -2.37
C LEU A 32 5.90 -4.99 -2.16
N PRO A 33 6.47 -4.06 -2.96
CA PRO A 33 6.28 -2.63 -2.78
C PRO A 33 4.82 -2.15 -2.75
N PHE A 34 3.96 -2.61 -3.66
CA PHE A 34 2.56 -2.18 -3.68
C PHE A 34 1.72 -2.85 -2.60
N ASP A 35 2.05 -4.09 -2.21
CA ASP A 35 1.45 -4.72 -1.03
C ASP A 35 1.72 -3.90 0.24
N ALA A 36 2.93 -3.37 0.40
CA ALA A 36 3.27 -2.51 1.54
C ALA A 36 2.46 -1.19 1.55
N LEU A 37 2.31 -0.56 0.38
CA LEU A 37 1.52 0.66 0.23
C LEU A 37 0.06 0.41 0.58
N PHE A 38 -0.57 -0.58 -0.06
CA PHE A 38 -1.98 -0.88 0.11
C PHE A 38 -2.32 -1.25 1.55
N ARG A 39 -1.47 -2.04 2.22
CA ARG A 39 -1.63 -2.34 3.65
C ARG A 39 -1.59 -1.08 4.52
N SER A 40 -0.63 -0.20 4.29
CA SER A 40 -0.49 1.03 5.09
C SER A 40 -1.67 1.99 4.90
N VAL A 41 -2.19 2.10 3.67
CA VAL A 41 -3.36 2.94 3.35
C VAL A 41 -4.63 2.33 3.94
N SER A 42 -4.81 1.01 3.78
CA SER A 42 -5.94 0.27 4.34
C SER A 42 -6.03 0.39 5.86
N GLN A 43 -4.90 0.27 6.57
CA GLN A 43 -4.86 0.43 8.03
C GLN A 43 -5.25 1.83 8.49
N LEU A 44 -4.94 2.85 7.68
CA LEU A 44 -5.15 4.23 8.06
C LEU A 44 -6.56 4.74 7.76
N TYR A 45 -7.13 4.33 6.63
CA TYR A 45 -8.37 4.88 6.11
C TYR A 45 -9.52 3.85 6.04
N GLY A 46 -9.22 2.56 6.18
CA GLY A 46 -10.21 1.49 6.22
C GLY A 46 -11.19 1.54 5.04
N PRO A 47 -12.51 1.65 5.29
CA PRO A 47 -13.51 1.68 4.23
C PRO A 47 -13.41 2.86 3.26
N ALA A 48 -12.72 3.95 3.64
CA ALA A 48 -12.57 5.13 2.80
C ALA A 48 -11.52 4.96 1.67
N VAL A 49 -10.93 3.76 1.54
CA VAL A 49 -9.92 3.48 0.52
C VAL A 49 -10.58 3.03 -0.78
N LEU A 50 -10.19 3.69 -1.88
CA LEU A 50 -10.37 3.21 -3.25
C LEU A 50 -8.99 2.91 -3.84
N ALA A 51 -8.71 1.64 -4.12
CA ALA A 51 -7.55 1.23 -4.87
C ALA A 51 -7.92 0.97 -6.34
N VAL A 52 -7.11 1.51 -7.24
CA VAL A 52 -7.19 1.25 -8.67
C VAL A 52 -5.89 0.56 -9.08
N VAL A 53 -5.99 -0.72 -9.41
CA VAL A 53 -4.90 -1.51 -9.96
C VAL A 53 -4.95 -1.34 -11.47
N LEU A 54 -3.84 -0.91 -12.05
CA LEU A 54 -3.69 -0.81 -13.50
C LEU A 54 -2.88 -2.01 -14.00
N THR A 55 -2.79 -2.15 -15.32
CA THR A 55 -1.99 -3.20 -15.95
C THR A 55 -0.55 -3.16 -15.45
N GLY A 56 -0.02 -4.32 -15.05
CA GLY A 56 1.34 -4.48 -14.57
C GLY A 56 1.80 -5.93 -14.71
N MET A 57 3.11 -6.15 -14.63
CA MET A 57 3.68 -7.50 -14.65
C MET A 57 3.80 -8.05 -13.23
N GLY A 58 3.28 -9.25 -12.99
CA GLY A 58 3.42 -9.98 -11.73
C GLY A 58 2.20 -9.89 -10.81
N GLN A 59 2.43 -10.13 -9.53
CA GLN A 59 1.38 -10.22 -8.49
C GLN A 59 1.53 -9.16 -7.38
N ASP A 60 2.38 -8.15 -7.57
CA ASP A 60 2.57 -7.08 -6.60
C ASP A 60 1.28 -6.27 -6.44
N GLY A 61 0.82 -6.12 -5.19
CA GLY A 61 -0.44 -5.45 -4.85
C GLY A 61 -1.62 -6.39 -4.70
N MET A 62 -1.51 -7.68 -5.09
CA MET A 62 -2.60 -8.65 -4.95
C MET A 62 -2.97 -8.87 -3.48
N ARG A 63 -1.99 -9.18 -2.62
CA ARG A 63 -2.22 -9.42 -1.19
C ARG A 63 -2.59 -8.12 -0.46
N GLY A 64 -2.08 -6.99 -0.93
CA GLY A 64 -2.45 -5.67 -0.43
C GLY A 64 -3.90 -5.32 -0.74
N ALA A 65 -4.36 -5.65 -1.95
CA ALA A 65 -5.72 -5.40 -2.39
C ALA A 65 -6.75 -6.28 -1.65
N GLU A 66 -6.39 -7.52 -1.34
CA GLU A 66 -7.18 -8.39 -0.45
C GLU A 66 -7.41 -7.70 0.90
N VAL A 67 -6.34 -7.16 1.51
CA VAL A 67 -6.43 -6.44 2.78
C VAL A 67 -7.33 -5.21 2.68
N ILE A 68 -7.31 -4.48 1.56
CA ILE A 68 -8.23 -3.34 1.33
C ILE A 68 -9.68 -3.80 1.36
N ARG A 69 -10.03 -4.90 0.67
CA ARG A 69 -11.39 -5.46 0.72
C ARG A 69 -11.78 -5.94 2.11
N GLU A 70 -10.87 -6.59 2.82
CA GLU A 70 -11.12 -7.05 4.21
C GLU A 70 -11.45 -5.89 5.16
N HIS A 71 -10.84 -4.71 4.94
CA HIS A 71 -11.13 -3.50 5.72
C HIS A 71 -12.33 -2.69 5.17
N GLY A 72 -13.07 -3.23 4.19
CA GLY A 72 -14.26 -2.60 3.63
C GLY A 72 -14.01 -1.56 2.55
N GLY A 73 -12.77 -1.42 2.07
CA GLY A 73 -12.43 -0.56 0.95
C GLY A 73 -12.77 -1.18 -0.41
N ALA A 74 -12.73 -0.36 -1.46
CA ALA A 74 -13.01 -0.78 -2.82
C ALA A 74 -11.71 -1.01 -3.62
N VAL A 75 -11.71 -2.04 -4.47
CA VAL A 75 -10.61 -2.32 -5.41
C VAL A 75 -11.20 -2.47 -6.80
N PHE A 76 -10.71 -1.66 -7.75
CA PHE A 76 -10.93 -1.83 -9.19
C PHE A 76 -9.61 -2.27 -9.82
N ALA A 77 -9.66 -3.29 -10.67
CA ALA A 77 -8.48 -3.91 -11.29
C ALA A 77 -8.80 -4.33 -12.72
#